data_AF-A0A1F9DH89-F1
#
_entry.id   AF-A0A1F9DH89-F1
#
_cell.length_a   1.000
_cell.length_b   1.000
_cell.length_c   1.000
_cell.angle_alpha   90.00
_cell.angle_beta   90.00
_cell.angle_gamma   90.00
#
_symmetry.space_group_name_H-M   'P 1'
#
loop_
_entity.id
_entity.type
_entity.pdbx_description
1 polymer ?
#
loop_
_entity_poly.entity_id
_entity_poly.type
_entity_poly.pdbx_seq_one_letter_code
_entity_poly.pdbx_strand_id
1 'polypeptide(L)'
;MSDRITVTIDGRAVEAVKGETILDLATRVGIKIPTLCYHPRLPIVGACRVCVVEVEGARALVASCAFPVEQEGMVIKTDTERVKAARRLVVELLLASGDHNCLLCESNGHCELQDLVYELKIEQPRFSAEPPRHPLDNANPMIYRDLNKCILCGRCVRGCNEVQVNQVIDFGYRGGKTKIITAADRSYGDSNCVFCGECVQLCPVGALVENKARFAGRPWDIKKVPTTCTYCGTGCTIDLNIIDGRVVKITGNESGVTNQGSLCVKGRFGYEFIHHPDRLTTPLIKEDGRFREATWAEALDVTARKLGQIKEKHGPDSIGGLSSARCTNEENYLMQKFMRAVIGTNNIDHCARL
;
A
#
# COMPACT_ATOMS: atom_id res chain seq x y z
N MET A 1 34.69 6.98 -4.23
CA MET A 1 34.63 7.76 -2.98
C MET A 1 33.60 8.84 -3.23
N SER A 2 32.55 8.95 -2.42
CA SER A 2 31.60 10.05 -2.56
C SER A 2 32.26 11.34 -2.08
N ASP A 3 32.45 12.29 -2.99
CA ASP A 3 32.94 13.62 -2.63
C ASP A 3 31.89 14.28 -1.73
N ARG A 4 32.24 14.48 -0.45
CA ARG A 4 31.40 15.21 0.50
C ARG A 4 31.71 16.71 0.38
N ILE A 5 30.66 17.51 0.37
CA ILE A 5 30.73 18.97 0.30
C ILE A 5 29.90 19.59 1.42
N THR A 6 30.33 20.74 1.94
CA THR A 6 29.58 21.47 2.96
C THR A 6 28.61 22.42 2.30
N VAL A 7 27.34 22.36 2.69
CA VAL A 7 26.29 23.27 2.24
C VAL A 7 25.52 23.82 3.43
N THR A 8 24.84 24.93 3.23
CA THR A 8 24.01 25.56 4.28
C THR A 8 22.54 25.42 3.91
N ILE A 9 21.75 24.79 4.77
CA ILE A 9 20.29 24.69 4.61
C ILE A 9 19.60 25.33 5.82
N ASP A 10 18.78 26.35 5.59
CA ASP A 10 18.09 27.14 6.63
C ASP A 10 19.03 27.62 7.75
N GLY A 11 20.23 28.07 7.37
CA GLY A 11 21.27 28.57 8.27
C GLY A 11 22.09 27.48 8.99
N ARG A 12 21.84 26.20 8.71
CA ARG A 12 22.61 25.07 9.28
C ARG A 12 23.62 24.55 8.27
N ALA A 13 24.90 24.53 8.64
CA ALA A 13 25.94 23.87 7.88
C ALA A 13 25.80 22.35 7.99
N VAL A 14 25.72 21.65 6.85
CA VAL A 14 25.53 20.21 6.76
C VAL A 14 26.44 19.62 5.69
N GLU A 15 26.89 18.39 5.92
CA GLU A 15 27.60 17.62 4.89
C GLU A 15 26.60 17.02 3.90
N ALA A 16 26.81 17.29 2.62
CA ALA A 16 26.09 16.71 1.49
C ALA A 16 26.99 15.78 0.68
N VAL A 17 26.40 14.75 0.09
CA VAL A 17 27.01 13.91 -0.93
C VAL A 17 26.82 14.61 -2.27
N LYS A 18 27.92 14.93 -2.96
CA LYS A 18 27.85 15.57 -4.27
C LYS A 18 26.96 14.77 -5.24
N GLY A 19 26.00 15.44 -5.85
CA GLY A 19 25.02 14.86 -6.77
C GLY A 19 23.72 14.34 -6.13
N GLU A 20 23.64 14.25 -4.79
CA GLU A 20 22.36 13.96 -4.12
C GLU A 20 21.37 15.13 -4.33
N THR A 21 20.06 14.86 -4.31
CA THR A 21 19.07 15.94 -4.49
C THR A 21 18.94 16.77 -3.21
N ILE A 22 18.55 18.04 -3.34
CA ILE A 22 18.25 18.89 -2.17
C ILE A 22 17.18 18.22 -1.27
N LEU A 23 16.20 17.52 -1.85
CA LEU A 23 15.16 16.85 -1.08
C LEU A 23 15.70 15.67 -0.25
N ASP A 24 16.59 14.86 -0.82
CA ASP A 24 17.21 13.74 -0.11
C ASP A 24 18.11 14.26 1.02
N LEU A 25 18.91 15.30 0.74
CA LEU A 25 19.69 16.01 1.76
C LEU A 25 18.81 16.50 2.90
N ALA A 26 17.73 17.24 2.57
CA ALA A 26 16.82 17.81 3.57
C ALA A 26 16.19 16.73 4.44
N THR A 27 15.77 15.62 3.83
CA THR A 27 15.18 14.47 4.54
C THR A 27 16.18 13.84 5.50
N ARG A 28 17.44 13.65 5.07
CA ARG A 28 18.52 13.10 5.90
C ARG A 28 18.86 13.97 7.11
N VAL A 29 18.75 15.30 6.99
CA VAL A 29 19.04 16.24 8.08
C VAL A 29 17.80 16.66 8.88
N GLY A 30 16.64 16.03 8.62
CA GLY A 30 15.41 16.26 9.36
C GLY A 30 14.69 17.57 9.02
N ILE A 31 14.93 18.14 7.84
CA ILE A 31 14.21 19.32 7.33
C ILE A 31 13.08 18.85 6.40
N LYS A 32 11.84 19.13 6.79
CA LYS A 32 10.65 18.75 6.02
C LYS A 32 10.49 19.69 4.81
N ILE A 33 10.55 19.13 3.61
CA ILE A 33 10.11 19.81 2.39
C ILE A 33 8.87 19.09 1.85
N PRO A 34 7.73 19.78 1.68
CA PRO A 34 6.50 19.14 1.24
C PRO A 34 6.58 18.66 -0.21
N THR A 35 5.96 17.50 -0.50
CA THR A 35 5.90 16.93 -1.86
C THR A 35 4.54 16.27 -2.10
N LEU A 36 4.12 16.17 -3.37
CA LEU A 36 2.92 15.42 -3.78
C LEU A 36 3.19 14.42 -4.91
N CYS A 37 4.18 14.67 -5.76
CA CYS A 37 4.54 13.76 -6.85
C CYS A 37 5.75 12.89 -6.53
N TYR A 38 6.64 13.34 -5.64
CA TYR A 38 7.81 12.57 -5.25
C TYR A 38 7.39 11.37 -4.40
N HIS A 39 8.05 10.23 -4.59
CA HIS A 39 7.94 9.06 -3.74
C HIS A 39 9.30 8.35 -3.80
N PRO A 40 9.88 7.88 -2.68
CA PRO A 40 11.24 7.30 -2.67
C PRO A 40 11.42 6.11 -3.62
N ARG A 41 10.33 5.35 -3.85
CA ARG A 41 10.30 4.17 -4.73
C ARG A 41 10.05 4.47 -6.21
N LEU A 42 9.90 5.73 -6.60
CA LEU A 42 9.54 6.12 -7.97
C LEU A 42 10.58 7.06 -8.59
N PRO A 43 10.79 7.01 -9.92
CA PRO A 43 11.59 8.00 -10.61
C PRO A 43 11.12 9.44 -10.39
N ILE A 44 12.07 10.35 -10.33
CA ILE A 44 11.85 11.79 -10.11
C ILE A 44 11.28 12.43 -11.38
N VAL A 45 10.26 13.29 -11.21
CA VAL A 45 9.63 14.03 -12.33
C VAL A 45 9.47 15.54 -12.12
N GLY A 46 9.49 16.02 -10.86
CA GLY A 46 9.28 17.44 -10.56
C GLY A 46 7.91 18.02 -10.96
N ALA A 47 6.88 17.18 -11.14
CA ALA A 47 5.58 17.59 -11.69
C ALA A 47 4.76 18.51 -10.78
N CYS A 48 4.70 18.24 -9.47
CA CYS A 48 3.79 18.98 -8.58
C CYS A 48 4.24 20.40 -8.23
N ARG A 49 5.54 20.70 -8.34
CA ARG A 49 6.16 22.00 -7.96
C ARG A 49 5.92 22.46 -6.51
N VAL A 50 5.43 21.60 -5.62
CA VAL A 50 5.28 21.91 -4.18
C VAL A 50 6.64 21.94 -3.46
N CYS A 51 7.58 21.10 -3.89
CA CYS A 51 8.89 20.95 -3.26
C CYS A 51 9.87 22.09 -3.58
N VAL A 52 9.38 23.24 -4.06
CA VAL A 52 10.24 24.37 -4.44
C VAL A 52 10.98 24.95 -3.23
N VAL A 53 12.22 25.34 -3.47
CA VAL A 53 13.12 25.99 -2.50
C VAL A 53 13.88 27.12 -3.18
N GLU A 54 14.43 28.02 -2.38
CA GLU A 54 15.28 29.10 -2.82
C GLU A 54 16.75 28.72 -2.66
N VAL A 55 17.55 28.90 -3.72
CA VAL A 55 18.99 28.64 -3.71
C VAL A 55 19.69 29.94 -4.07
N GLU A 56 20.67 30.37 -3.27
CA GLU A 56 21.40 31.60 -3.55
C GLU A 56 22.13 31.52 -4.90
N GLY A 57 22.03 32.59 -5.69
CA GLY A 57 22.52 32.63 -7.08
C GLY A 57 21.56 32.04 -8.12
N ALA A 58 20.53 31.28 -7.73
CA ALA A 58 19.52 30.80 -8.67
C ALA A 58 18.50 31.90 -9.00
N ARG A 59 18.20 32.08 -10.30
CA ARG A 59 17.23 33.09 -10.78
C ARG A 59 15.79 32.82 -10.31
N ALA A 60 15.41 31.55 -10.23
CA ALA A 60 14.06 31.11 -9.89
C ALA A 60 14.09 30.09 -8.75
N LEU A 61 12.94 29.89 -8.10
CA LEU A 61 12.79 28.78 -7.17
C LEU A 61 12.98 27.46 -7.90
N VAL A 62 13.76 26.56 -7.30
CA VAL A 62 14.13 25.27 -7.90
C VAL A 62 13.36 24.15 -7.22
N ALA A 63 13.05 23.08 -7.96
CA ALA A 63 12.39 21.91 -7.40
C ALA A 63 13.42 21.04 -6.67
N SER A 64 13.36 21.00 -5.34
CA SER A 64 14.33 20.26 -4.51
C SER A 64 14.45 18.78 -4.87
N CYS A 65 13.36 18.16 -5.35
CA CYS A 65 13.36 16.74 -5.71
C CYS A 65 14.22 16.38 -6.91
N ALA A 66 14.61 17.35 -7.75
CA ALA A 66 15.36 17.12 -8.98
C ALA A 66 16.62 18.00 -9.10
N PHE A 67 16.84 18.89 -8.14
CA PHE A 67 17.98 19.80 -8.16
C PHE A 67 19.15 19.18 -7.37
N PRO A 68 20.28 18.88 -8.03
CA PRO A 68 21.41 18.23 -7.39
C PRO A 68 22.24 19.23 -6.58
N VAL A 69 22.85 18.74 -5.51
CA VAL A 69 23.82 19.49 -4.71
C VAL A 69 25.22 19.27 -5.30
N GLU A 70 25.72 20.26 -6.04
CA GLU A 70 26.95 20.13 -6.85
C GLU A 70 28.13 20.98 -6.36
N GLN A 71 27.87 22.03 -5.59
CA GLN A 71 28.84 23.07 -5.27
C GLN A 71 29.02 23.22 -3.75
N GLU A 72 30.28 23.29 -3.32
CA GLU A 72 30.67 23.67 -1.96
C GLU A 72 30.11 25.07 -1.64
N GLY A 73 29.57 25.25 -0.44
CA GLY A 73 29.03 26.51 0.01
C GLY A 73 27.65 26.86 -0.55
N MET A 74 26.94 25.95 -1.22
CA MET A 74 25.56 26.18 -1.66
C MET A 74 24.67 26.56 -0.47
N VAL A 75 23.89 27.64 -0.61
CA VAL A 75 22.96 28.12 0.43
C VAL A 75 21.53 27.89 -0.03
N ILE A 76 20.79 27.10 0.74
CA ILE A 76 19.42 26.65 0.48
C ILE A 76 18.51 27.22 1.57
N LYS A 77 17.41 27.85 1.16
CA LYS A 77 16.38 28.39 2.05
C LYS A 77 15.03 27.76 1.72
N THR A 78 14.41 27.10 2.68
CA THR A 78 13.18 26.30 2.48
C THR A 78 11.91 26.97 2.98
N ASP A 79 12.04 28.05 3.76
CA ASP A 79 10.93 28.73 4.46
C ASP A 79 10.81 30.25 4.17
N THR A 80 11.37 30.74 3.07
CA THR A 80 11.23 32.17 2.71
C THR A 80 9.79 32.52 2.33
N GLU A 81 9.40 33.79 2.47
CA GLU A 81 8.07 34.26 2.05
C GLU A 81 7.80 33.97 0.56
N ARG A 82 8.84 34.04 -0.28
CA ARG A 82 8.76 33.69 -1.70
C ARG A 82 8.43 32.21 -1.89
N VAL A 83 9.05 31.31 -1.12
CA VAL A 83 8.78 29.86 -1.15
C VAL A 83 7.36 29.57 -0.64
N LYS A 84 6.96 30.16 0.49
CA LYS A 84 5.60 30.01 1.06
C LYS A 84 4.53 30.46 0.07
N ALA A 85 4.69 31.63 -0.54
CA ALA A 85 3.75 32.18 -1.52
C ALA A 85 3.63 31.27 -2.76
N ALA A 86 4.75 30.73 -3.25
CA ALA A 86 4.76 29.81 -4.39
C ALA A 86 4.05 28.48 -4.05
N ARG A 87 4.36 27.89 -2.89
CA ARG A 87 3.68 26.65 -2.42
C ARG A 87 2.19 26.86 -2.26
N ARG A 88 1.78 27.97 -1.64
CA ARG A 88 0.37 28.33 -1.46
C ARG A 88 -0.35 28.44 -2.80
N LEU A 89 0.21 29.17 -3.77
CA LEU A 89 -0.36 29.29 -5.12
C LEU A 89 -0.53 27.93 -5.80
N VAL A 90 0.50 27.08 -5.76
CA VAL A 90 0.46 25.74 -6.37
C VAL A 90 -0.63 24.89 -5.72
N VAL A 91 -0.70 24.84 -4.38
CA VAL A 91 -1.69 24.03 -3.66
C VAL A 91 -3.11 24.55 -3.91
N GLU A 92 -3.33 25.87 -3.96
CA GLU A 92 -4.63 26.43 -4.32
C GLU A 92 -5.06 26.05 -5.75
N LEU A 93 -4.13 26.02 -6.71
CA LEU A 93 -4.43 25.59 -8.08
C LEU A 93 -4.75 24.09 -8.15
N LEU A 94 -4.04 23.24 -7.39
CA LEU A 94 -4.33 21.80 -7.30
C LEU A 94 -5.67 21.53 -6.61
N LEU A 95 -6.03 22.34 -5.61
CA LEU A 95 -7.33 22.29 -4.96
C LEU A 95 -8.44 22.77 -5.90
N ALA A 96 -8.15 23.71 -6.81
CA ALA A 96 -9.12 24.18 -7.79
C ALA A 96 -9.28 23.25 -9.00
N SER A 97 -8.33 22.35 -9.28
CA SER A 97 -8.36 21.48 -10.47
C SER A 97 -9.36 20.32 -10.40
N GLY A 98 -10.11 20.17 -9.31
CA GLY A 98 -10.95 19.00 -9.09
C GLY A 98 -11.98 19.15 -7.96
N ASP A 99 -12.83 18.13 -7.82
CA ASP A 99 -13.88 18.03 -6.81
C ASP A 99 -13.32 17.41 -5.51
N HIS A 100 -12.62 18.23 -4.73
CA HIS A 100 -12.00 17.83 -3.46
C HIS A 100 -12.98 17.91 -2.29
N ASN A 101 -14.05 17.10 -2.37
CA ASN A 101 -15.13 16.96 -1.39
C ASN A 101 -14.70 16.19 -0.11
N CYS A 102 -13.74 16.74 0.64
CA CYS A 102 -13.02 16.04 1.72
C CYS A 102 -13.90 15.25 2.70
N LEU A 103 -15.03 15.79 3.17
CA LEU A 103 -15.90 15.08 4.11
C LEU A 103 -16.51 13.79 3.55
N LEU A 104 -16.72 13.73 2.24
CA LEU A 104 -17.25 12.56 1.52
C LEU A 104 -16.15 11.64 0.99
N CYS A 105 -14.89 12.07 1.06
CA CYS A 105 -13.75 11.35 0.51
C CYS A 105 -13.28 10.24 1.45
N GLU A 106 -12.96 9.07 0.89
CA GLU A 106 -12.40 7.93 1.63
C GLU A 106 -11.00 8.23 2.19
N SER A 107 -10.20 9.05 1.49
CA SER A 107 -8.85 9.44 1.92
C SER A 107 -8.83 10.57 2.97
N ASN A 108 -9.98 11.01 3.47
CA ASN A 108 -10.04 12.07 4.49
C ASN A 108 -9.26 11.67 5.76
N GLY A 109 -8.29 12.48 6.17
CA GLY A 109 -7.38 12.18 7.28
C GLY A 109 -6.14 11.37 6.89
N HIS A 110 -5.98 11.04 5.61
CA HIS A 110 -4.77 10.43 5.04
C HIS A 110 -4.58 10.89 3.59
N CYS A 111 -4.78 12.18 3.34
CA CYS A 111 -4.66 12.82 2.04
C CYS A 111 -3.54 13.86 2.10
N GLU A 112 -2.46 13.67 1.35
CA GLU A 112 -1.31 14.57 1.39
C GLU A 112 -1.67 15.98 0.91
N LEU A 113 -2.64 16.12 -0.01
CA LEU A 113 -3.12 17.44 -0.43
C LEU A 113 -3.86 18.16 0.71
N GLN A 114 -4.67 17.42 1.48
CA GLN A 114 -5.41 17.96 2.62
C GLN A 114 -4.43 18.48 3.69
N ASP A 115 -3.38 17.71 3.97
CA ASP A 115 -2.34 18.09 4.93
C ASP A 115 -1.64 19.39 4.52
N LEU A 116 -1.35 19.56 3.23
CA LEU A 116 -0.72 20.79 2.72
C LEU A 116 -1.64 22.01 2.79
N VAL A 117 -2.94 21.84 2.54
CA VAL A 117 -3.92 22.92 2.71
C VAL A 117 -3.90 23.43 4.15
N TYR A 118 -3.86 22.52 5.12
CA TYR A 118 -3.77 22.85 6.54
C TYR A 118 -2.42 23.48 6.91
N GLU A 119 -1.30 22.88 6.48
CA GLU A 119 0.06 23.36 6.75
C GLU A 119 0.28 24.79 6.22
N LEU A 120 -0.24 25.09 5.03
CA LEU A 120 -0.14 26.40 4.38
C LEU A 120 -1.20 27.41 4.84
N LYS A 121 -2.04 27.03 5.81
CA LYS A 121 -3.11 27.87 6.39
C LYS A 121 -4.01 28.45 5.31
N ILE A 122 -4.46 27.62 4.36
CA ILE A 122 -5.37 28.04 3.30
C ILE A 122 -6.79 27.95 3.85
N GLU A 123 -7.33 29.09 4.29
CA GLU A 123 -8.72 29.20 4.78
C GLU A 123 -9.73 29.19 3.63
N GLN A 124 -9.43 29.94 2.56
CA GLN A 124 -10.25 30.02 1.37
C GLN A 124 -9.34 30.05 0.13
N PRO A 125 -9.53 29.13 -0.84
CA PRO A 125 -8.79 29.18 -2.08
C PRO A 125 -9.23 30.38 -2.93
N ARG A 126 -8.27 31.05 -3.57
CA ARG A 126 -8.51 32.17 -4.50
C ARG A 126 -9.18 31.75 -5.81
N PHE A 127 -9.08 30.47 -6.16
CA PHE A 127 -9.60 29.92 -7.40
C PHE A 127 -10.80 29.02 -7.10
N SER A 128 -11.86 29.17 -7.90
CA SER A 128 -13.02 28.29 -7.80
C SER A 128 -12.68 26.89 -8.29
N ALA A 129 -13.18 25.88 -7.57
CA ALA A 129 -13.05 24.49 -7.99
C ALA A 129 -13.76 24.26 -9.33
N GLU A 130 -13.11 23.50 -10.21
CA GLU A 130 -13.74 23.03 -11.44
C GLU A 130 -14.82 21.99 -11.10
N PRO A 131 -16.00 22.05 -11.73
CA PRO A 131 -17.04 21.06 -11.49
C PRO A 131 -16.56 19.67 -11.93
N PRO A 132 -17.13 18.58 -11.38
CA PRO A 132 -16.87 17.23 -11.86
C PRO A 132 -17.09 17.11 -13.38
N ARG A 133 -16.13 16.54 -14.10
CA ARG A 133 -16.14 16.38 -15.56
C ARG A 133 -15.94 14.95 -16.03
N HIS A 134 -15.55 14.05 -15.13
CA HIS A 134 -15.20 12.68 -15.47
C HIS A 134 -16.22 11.70 -14.88
N PRO A 135 -16.67 10.70 -15.67
CA PRO A 135 -17.51 9.64 -15.14
C PRO A 135 -16.73 8.86 -14.07
N LEU A 136 -17.45 8.43 -13.04
CA LEU A 136 -16.92 7.58 -11.99
C LEU A 136 -16.69 6.17 -12.56
N ASP A 137 -15.52 5.60 -12.31
CA ASP A 137 -15.19 4.24 -12.75
C ASP A 137 -15.24 3.30 -11.55
N ASN A 138 -16.32 2.51 -11.52
CA ASN A 138 -16.61 1.50 -10.51
C ASN A 138 -16.88 0.12 -11.16
N ALA A 139 -16.43 -0.09 -12.40
CA ALA A 139 -16.64 -1.35 -13.10
C ALA A 139 -15.82 -2.50 -12.48
N ASN A 140 -14.72 -2.17 -11.80
CA ASN A 140 -13.84 -3.12 -11.15
C ASN A 140 -14.23 -3.37 -9.67
N PRO A 141 -14.29 -4.64 -9.21
CA PRO A 141 -14.66 -4.93 -7.83
C PRO A 141 -13.58 -4.61 -6.79
N MET A 142 -12.32 -4.34 -7.19
CA MET A 142 -11.22 -4.06 -6.26
C MET A 142 -10.87 -2.57 -6.16
N ILE A 143 -10.91 -1.82 -7.27
CA ILE A 143 -10.45 -0.42 -7.33
C ILE A 143 -11.58 0.48 -7.78
N TYR A 144 -11.89 1.48 -6.96
CA TYR A 144 -12.76 2.59 -7.32
C TYR A 144 -11.92 3.78 -7.79
N ARG A 145 -12.25 4.34 -8.95
CA ARG A 145 -11.51 5.44 -9.58
C ARG A 145 -12.41 6.65 -9.78
N ASP A 146 -12.02 7.76 -9.17
CA ASP A 146 -12.64 9.07 -9.29
C ASP A 146 -11.61 10.10 -9.76
N LEU A 147 -11.50 10.27 -11.07
CA LEU A 147 -10.52 11.17 -11.67
C LEU A 147 -10.84 12.65 -11.41
N ASN A 148 -12.03 12.99 -10.89
CA ASN A 148 -12.34 14.35 -10.49
C ASN A 148 -11.52 14.81 -9.27
N LYS A 149 -10.91 13.88 -8.53
CA LYS A 149 -9.99 14.15 -7.41
C LYS A 149 -8.51 14.08 -7.82
N CYS A 150 -8.21 13.79 -9.08
CA CYS A 150 -6.84 13.57 -9.54
C CYS A 150 -6.08 14.90 -9.66
N ILE A 151 -4.89 14.95 -9.06
CA ILE A 151 -3.97 16.09 -9.16
C ILE A 151 -2.87 15.90 -10.22
N LEU A 152 -3.00 14.91 -11.09
CA LEU A 152 -2.05 14.60 -12.17
C LEU A 152 -0.58 14.45 -11.74
N CYS A 153 -0.33 13.98 -10.51
CA CYS A 153 1.04 13.84 -9.98
C CYS A 153 1.85 12.70 -10.64
N GLY A 154 1.16 11.80 -11.34
CA GLY A 154 1.74 10.66 -12.06
C GLY A 154 2.32 9.55 -11.19
N ARG A 155 2.11 9.58 -9.85
CA ARG A 155 2.59 8.50 -8.97
C ARG A 155 1.99 7.14 -9.37
N CYS A 156 0.70 7.11 -9.70
CA CYS A 156 0.03 5.90 -10.17
C CYS A 156 0.62 5.36 -11.48
N VAL A 157 0.90 6.23 -12.46
CA VAL A 157 1.51 5.87 -13.74
C VAL A 157 2.91 5.29 -13.52
N ARG A 158 3.76 5.98 -12.76
CA ARG A 158 5.10 5.49 -12.45
C ARG A 158 5.07 4.18 -11.65
N GLY A 159 4.17 4.03 -10.69
CA GLY A 159 4.00 2.76 -9.97
C GLY A 159 3.58 1.61 -10.89
N CYS A 160 2.67 1.88 -11.83
CA CYS A 160 2.22 0.88 -12.80
C CYS A 160 3.33 0.48 -13.79
N ASN A 161 4.10 1.46 -14.25
CA ASN A 161 5.01 1.28 -15.39
C ASN A 161 6.43 0.91 -14.96
N GLU A 162 6.91 1.42 -13.83
CA GLU A 162 8.29 1.27 -13.37
C GLU A 162 8.43 0.22 -12.26
N VAL A 163 7.46 0.18 -11.34
CA VAL A 163 7.50 -0.77 -10.21
C VAL A 163 6.87 -2.10 -10.59
N GLN A 164 5.66 -2.06 -11.14
CA GLN A 164 4.92 -3.27 -11.49
C GLN A 164 5.13 -3.71 -12.94
N VAL A 165 5.62 -2.82 -13.80
CA VAL A 165 5.91 -3.08 -15.22
C VAL A 165 4.68 -3.59 -15.99
N ASN A 166 3.48 -3.18 -15.57
CA ASN A 166 2.23 -3.57 -16.22
C ASN A 166 1.88 -2.66 -17.40
N GLN A 167 2.28 -1.38 -17.34
CA GLN A 167 2.04 -0.39 -18.42
C GLN A 167 0.56 -0.21 -18.82
N VAL A 168 -0.33 -0.26 -17.83
CA VAL A 168 -1.79 -0.24 -18.07
C VAL A 168 -2.35 1.17 -18.12
N ILE A 169 -1.71 2.13 -17.43
CA ILE A 169 -2.18 3.50 -17.33
C ILE A 169 -1.11 4.51 -17.74
N ASP A 170 -1.55 5.60 -18.36
CA ASP A 170 -0.69 6.71 -18.74
C ASP A 170 -1.48 8.04 -18.79
N PHE A 171 -0.79 9.14 -19.02
CA PHE A 171 -1.36 10.45 -19.31
C PHE A 171 -2.00 10.45 -20.71
N GLY A 172 -3.32 10.63 -20.74
CA GLY A 172 -4.07 10.85 -21.97
C GLY A 172 -4.34 12.32 -22.23
N TYR A 173 -4.64 12.65 -23.49
CA TYR A 173 -5.03 13.99 -23.94
C TYR A 173 -3.96 15.07 -23.64
N ARG A 174 -4.34 16.36 -23.69
CA ARG A 174 -3.39 17.48 -23.54
C ARG A 174 -4.03 18.68 -22.83
N GLY A 175 -3.21 19.41 -22.07
CA GLY A 175 -3.60 20.66 -21.40
C GLY A 175 -4.65 20.40 -20.31
N GLY A 176 -5.64 21.28 -20.18
CA GLY A 176 -6.73 21.12 -19.20
C GLY A 176 -7.63 19.89 -19.42
N LYS A 177 -7.47 19.17 -20.53
CA LYS A 177 -8.17 17.90 -20.79
C LYS A 177 -7.37 16.66 -20.37
N THR A 178 -6.15 16.84 -19.87
CA THR A 178 -5.28 15.73 -19.48
C THR A 178 -5.88 14.96 -18.31
N LYS A 179 -5.92 13.63 -18.44
CA LYS A 179 -6.35 12.71 -17.37
C LYS A 179 -5.58 11.39 -17.46
N ILE A 180 -5.60 10.62 -16.39
CA ILE A 180 -4.98 9.29 -16.37
C ILE A 180 -5.94 8.30 -17.04
N ILE A 181 -5.51 7.73 -18.17
CA ILE A 181 -6.30 6.82 -18.99
C ILE A 181 -5.70 5.43 -18.99
N THR A 182 -6.52 4.44 -19.32
CA THR A 182 -6.05 3.14 -19.82
C THR A 182 -5.93 3.20 -21.34
N ALA A 183 -5.47 2.11 -21.96
CA ALA A 183 -5.49 1.99 -23.42
C ALA A 183 -6.88 2.28 -23.99
N ALA A 184 -6.95 3.20 -24.97
CA ALA A 184 -8.19 3.69 -25.57
C ALA A 184 -9.20 4.32 -24.58
N ASP A 185 -8.73 4.81 -23.42
CA ASP A 185 -9.56 5.46 -22.37
C ASP A 185 -10.74 4.60 -21.90
N ARG A 186 -10.51 3.29 -21.79
CA ARG A 186 -11.50 2.32 -21.31
C ARG A 186 -11.60 2.34 -19.78
N SER A 187 -12.64 1.69 -19.26
CA SER A 187 -12.78 1.42 -17.82
C SER A 187 -11.61 0.53 -17.33
N TYR A 188 -11.34 0.54 -16.03
CA TYR A 188 -10.38 -0.40 -15.45
C TYR A 188 -10.78 -1.86 -15.65
N GLY A 189 -12.08 -2.17 -15.61
CA GLY A 189 -12.61 -3.50 -15.84
C GLY A 189 -12.35 -4.03 -17.25
N ASP A 190 -12.32 -3.14 -18.25
CA ASP A 190 -12.11 -3.47 -19.66
C ASP A 190 -10.65 -3.28 -20.11
N SER A 191 -9.73 -3.15 -19.16
CA SER A 191 -8.30 -2.91 -19.39
C SER A 191 -7.46 -4.14 -19.09
N ASN A 192 -6.17 -4.10 -19.43
CA ASN A 192 -5.20 -5.16 -19.10
C ASN A 192 -4.71 -5.10 -17.64
N CYS A 193 -5.43 -4.40 -16.76
CA CYS A 193 -5.06 -4.29 -15.35
C CYS A 193 -5.12 -5.65 -14.65
N VAL A 194 -4.03 -6.02 -13.97
CA VAL A 194 -3.97 -7.24 -13.13
C VAL A 194 -4.36 -6.99 -11.67
N PHE A 195 -4.79 -5.77 -11.35
CA PHE A 195 -5.30 -5.36 -10.04
C PHE A 195 -4.34 -5.60 -8.87
N CYS A 196 -3.05 -5.28 -9.05
CA CYS A 196 -2.06 -5.33 -7.96
C CYS A 196 -2.26 -4.22 -6.90
N GLY A 197 -2.94 -3.12 -7.26
CA GLY A 197 -3.25 -2.00 -6.38
C GLY A 197 -2.05 -1.11 -6.00
N GLU A 198 -0.92 -1.22 -6.70
CA GLU A 198 0.23 -0.33 -6.53
C GLU A 198 -0.17 1.15 -6.75
N CYS A 199 -0.99 1.42 -7.77
CA CYS A 199 -1.49 2.75 -8.06
C CYS A 199 -2.38 3.33 -6.94
N VAL A 200 -3.11 2.48 -6.23
CA VAL A 200 -3.97 2.87 -5.10
C VAL A 200 -3.11 3.24 -3.89
N GLN A 201 -2.11 2.42 -3.57
CA GLN A 201 -1.21 2.69 -2.44
C GLN A 201 -0.40 3.98 -2.64
N LEU A 202 0.02 4.28 -3.87
CA LEU A 202 0.83 5.45 -4.18
C LEU A 202 0.01 6.74 -4.39
N CYS A 203 -1.32 6.66 -4.43
CA CYS A 203 -2.15 7.83 -4.71
C CYS A 203 -2.17 8.77 -3.48
N PRO A 204 -1.68 10.02 -3.60
CA PRO A 204 -1.62 10.96 -2.47
C PRO A 204 -2.98 11.58 -2.11
N VAL A 205 -4.01 11.30 -2.92
CA VAL A 205 -5.35 11.91 -2.87
C VAL A 205 -6.41 10.82 -3.06
N GLY A 206 -7.69 11.16 -2.88
CA GLY A 206 -8.78 10.19 -3.00
C GLY A 206 -9.22 9.84 -4.42
N ALA A 207 -8.33 9.90 -5.40
CA ALA A 207 -8.66 9.60 -6.80
C ALA A 207 -8.69 8.10 -7.10
N LEU A 208 -7.90 7.31 -6.37
CA LEU A 208 -7.83 5.86 -6.47
C LEU A 208 -7.95 5.28 -5.07
N VAL A 209 -8.97 4.48 -4.82
CA VAL A 209 -9.21 3.88 -3.49
C VAL A 209 -9.65 2.42 -3.64
N GLU A 210 -9.46 1.65 -2.57
CA GLU A 210 -9.85 0.23 -2.54
C GLU A 210 -11.37 0.13 -2.37
N ASN A 211 -12.06 -0.44 -3.36
CA ASN A 211 -13.51 -0.42 -3.44
C ASN A 211 -14.16 -1.12 -2.23
N LYS A 212 -13.59 -2.26 -1.82
CA LYS A 212 -14.09 -3.07 -0.69
C LYS A 212 -13.88 -2.43 0.68
N ALA A 213 -12.93 -1.51 0.80
CA ALA A 213 -12.65 -0.82 2.05
C ALA A 213 -13.49 0.45 2.22
N ARG A 214 -14.16 0.91 1.15
CA ARG A 214 -14.95 2.14 1.18
C ARG A 214 -16.03 2.06 2.25
N PHE A 215 -16.12 3.12 3.05
CA PHE A 215 -17.09 3.23 4.14
C PHE A 215 -16.93 2.17 5.25
N ALA A 216 -15.83 1.40 5.29
CA ALA A 216 -15.56 0.46 6.37
C ALA A 216 -15.10 1.16 7.67
N GLY A 217 -14.71 2.44 7.57
CA GLY A 217 -14.31 3.32 8.67
C GLY A 217 -13.38 4.41 8.17
N ARG A 218 -12.86 5.26 9.07
CA ARG A 218 -11.94 6.35 8.69
C ARG A 218 -10.48 5.97 8.95
N PRO A 219 -9.52 6.64 8.30
CA PRO A 219 -8.10 6.35 8.50
C PRO A 219 -7.64 6.40 9.96
N TRP A 220 -8.21 7.27 10.80
CA TRP A 220 -7.89 7.37 12.23
C TRP A 220 -8.51 6.26 13.10
N ASP A 221 -9.48 5.51 12.58
CA ASP A 221 -10.06 4.33 13.25
C ASP A 221 -9.20 3.07 13.05
N ILE A 222 -8.25 3.12 12.11
CA ILE A 222 -7.48 1.95 11.68
C ILE A 222 -6.34 1.65 12.66
N LYS A 223 -6.35 0.44 13.20
CA LYS A 223 -5.15 -0.18 13.78
C LYS A 223 -4.41 -0.97 12.71
N LYS A 224 -3.15 -0.61 12.44
CA LYS A 224 -2.26 -1.36 11.54
C LYS A 224 -1.50 -2.43 12.31
N VAL A 225 -1.50 -3.66 11.81
CA VAL A 225 -0.74 -4.78 12.38
C VAL A 225 0.11 -5.42 11.27
N PRO A 226 1.46 -5.35 11.37
CA PRO A 226 2.34 -5.97 10.39
C PRO A 226 2.27 -7.49 10.49
N THR A 227 2.25 -8.17 9.34
CA THR A 227 2.29 -9.63 9.22
C THR A 227 2.83 -10.05 7.85
N THR A 228 2.79 -11.35 7.55
CA THR A 228 3.26 -11.93 6.29
C THR A 228 2.10 -12.45 5.45
N CYS A 229 2.14 -12.18 4.16
CA CYS A 229 1.18 -12.71 3.18
C CYS A 229 1.28 -14.25 3.13
N THR A 230 0.15 -14.93 3.31
CA THR A 230 0.10 -16.40 3.38
C THR A 230 -0.15 -17.07 2.04
N TYR A 231 -0.05 -16.37 0.90
CA TYR A 231 -0.41 -16.94 -0.40
C TYR A 231 0.70 -17.74 -1.08
N CYS A 232 1.76 -17.06 -1.54
CA CYS A 232 2.90 -17.67 -2.21
C CYS A 232 4.13 -17.67 -1.31
N GLY A 233 5.19 -18.38 -1.71
CA GLY A 233 6.44 -18.48 -0.94
C GLY A 233 7.30 -17.21 -0.89
N THR A 234 6.87 -16.09 -1.50
CA THR A 234 7.63 -14.83 -1.47
C THR A 234 7.68 -14.19 -0.07
N GLY A 235 6.65 -14.44 0.75
CA GLY A 235 6.59 -13.86 2.10
C GLY A 235 6.53 -12.33 2.09
N CYS A 236 5.68 -11.74 1.24
CA CYS A 236 5.48 -10.29 1.22
C CYS A 236 5.05 -9.79 2.60
N THR A 237 5.73 -8.75 3.11
CA THR A 237 5.32 -8.08 4.35
C THR A 237 4.12 -7.19 4.06
N ILE A 238 3.08 -7.34 4.86
CA ILE A 238 1.79 -6.65 4.72
C ILE A 238 1.38 -6.04 6.05
N ASP A 239 0.55 -5.00 6.00
CA ASP A 239 -0.15 -4.47 7.16
C ASP A 239 -1.64 -4.83 7.05
N LEU A 240 -2.15 -5.54 8.06
CA LEU A 240 -3.59 -5.68 8.25
C LEU A 240 -4.13 -4.39 8.83
N ASN A 241 -5.09 -3.78 8.14
CA ASN A 241 -5.80 -2.61 8.61
C ASN A 241 -7.07 -3.11 9.30
N ILE A 242 -7.15 -2.92 10.62
CA ILE A 242 -8.19 -3.50 11.48
C ILE A 242 -9.02 -2.39 12.10
N ILE A 243 -10.35 -2.54 12.04
CA ILE A 243 -11.35 -1.71 12.71
C ILE A 243 -12.30 -2.64 13.45
N ASP A 244 -12.56 -2.38 14.73
CA ASP A 244 -13.46 -3.18 15.58
C ASP A 244 -13.22 -4.70 15.51
N GLY A 245 -11.94 -5.10 15.51
CA GLY A 245 -11.53 -6.52 15.44
C GLY A 245 -11.70 -7.16 14.05
N ARG A 246 -12.13 -6.42 13.04
CA ARG A 246 -12.30 -6.89 11.65
C ARG A 246 -11.22 -6.32 10.74
N VAL A 247 -10.59 -7.19 9.97
CA VAL A 247 -9.71 -6.78 8.85
C VAL A 247 -10.57 -6.12 7.77
N VAL A 248 -10.35 -4.82 7.55
CA VAL A 248 -11.10 -4.02 6.56
C VAL A 248 -10.34 -3.85 5.25
N LYS A 249 -8.99 -3.85 5.29
CA LYS A 249 -8.11 -3.86 4.11
C LYS A 249 -6.69 -4.33 4.41
N ILE A 250 -5.92 -4.62 3.35
CA ILE A 250 -4.51 -4.96 3.44
C ILE A 250 -3.68 -3.96 2.63
N THR A 251 -2.68 -3.35 3.26
CA THR A 251 -1.71 -2.48 2.59
C THR A 251 -0.33 -3.13 2.58
N GLY A 252 0.51 -2.80 1.61
CA GLY A 252 1.88 -3.27 1.62
C GLY A 252 2.71 -2.48 2.64
N ASN A 253 3.53 -3.19 3.42
CA ASN A 253 4.42 -2.54 4.37
C ASN A 253 5.69 -2.08 3.65
N GLU A 254 5.90 -0.76 3.55
CA GLU A 254 7.05 -0.20 2.82
C GLU A 254 8.39 -0.41 3.52
N SER A 255 8.38 -0.71 4.82
CA SER A 255 9.58 -1.11 5.58
C SER A 255 9.91 -2.60 5.42
N GLY A 256 9.06 -3.37 4.74
CA GLY A 256 9.26 -4.79 4.49
C GLY A 256 10.40 -5.06 3.50
N VAL A 257 11.32 -5.95 3.87
CA VAL A 257 12.52 -6.27 3.07
C VAL A 257 12.17 -7.02 1.77
N THR A 258 11.16 -7.90 1.81
CA THR A 258 10.86 -8.84 0.71
C THR A 258 10.19 -8.16 -0.48
N ASN A 259 9.35 -7.16 -0.24
CA ASN A 259 8.49 -6.57 -1.26
C ASN A 259 8.49 -5.04 -1.26
N GLN A 260 9.13 -4.39 -0.27
CA GLN A 260 9.21 -2.92 -0.17
C GLN A 260 7.85 -2.24 -0.30
N GLY A 261 6.76 -2.87 0.15
CA GLY A 261 5.39 -2.35 0.05
C GLY A 261 4.63 -2.72 -1.23
N SER A 262 5.23 -3.34 -2.24
CA SER A 262 4.50 -3.85 -3.40
C SER A 262 3.73 -5.13 -3.07
N LEU A 263 2.54 -5.31 -3.66
CA LEU A 263 1.71 -6.50 -3.48
C LEU A 263 1.07 -6.95 -4.79
N CYS A 264 0.74 -8.24 -4.89
CA CYS A 264 -0.13 -8.74 -5.94
C CYS A 264 -1.60 -8.70 -5.51
N VAL A 265 -2.52 -8.94 -6.46
CA VAL A 265 -3.97 -8.96 -6.22
C VAL A 265 -4.38 -9.87 -5.07
N LYS A 266 -3.73 -11.03 -4.92
CA LYS A 266 -4.03 -12.00 -3.85
C LYS A 266 -3.72 -11.42 -2.47
N GLY A 267 -2.50 -10.91 -2.30
CA GLY A 267 -2.05 -10.37 -1.01
C GLY A 267 -2.78 -9.09 -0.61
N ARG A 268 -3.21 -8.28 -1.59
CA ARG A 268 -3.90 -7.00 -1.32
C ARG A 268 -5.40 -7.16 -1.10
N PHE A 269 -6.08 -7.95 -1.94
CA PHE A 269 -7.54 -8.01 -1.97
C PHE A 269 -8.13 -9.37 -1.55
N GLY A 270 -7.29 -10.40 -1.46
CA GLY A 270 -7.71 -11.74 -1.04
C GLY A 270 -7.70 -11.90 0.47
N TYR A 271 -8.61 -11.25 1.19
CA TYR A 271 -8.69 -11.38 2.67
C TYR A 271 -10.10 -11.63 3.20
N GLU A 272 -11.13 -11.56 2.35
CA GLU A 272 -12.52 -11.73 2.77
C GLU A 272 -12.83 -13.13 3.32
N PHE A 273 -12.05 -14.15 2.94
CA PHE A 273 -12.20 -15.52 3.45
C PHE A 273 -12.07 -15.60 4.97
N ILE A 274 -11.43 -14.61 5.63
CA ILE A 274 -11.29 -14.53 7.08
C ILE A 274 -12.67 -14.40 7.77
N HIS A 275 -13.60 -13.70 7.11
CA HIS A 275 -14.93 -13.37 7.62
C HIS A 275 -16.07 -13.96 6.78
N HIS A 276 -15.75 -14.87 5.86
CA HIS A 276 -16.77 -15.48 5.00
C HIS A 276 -17.74 -16.33 5.83
N PRO A 277 -19.06 -16.26 5.56
CA PRO A 277 -20.06 -17.02 6.32
C PRO A 277 -19.82 -18.54 6.31
N ASP A 278 -19.23 -19.07 5.23
CA ASP A 278 -18.91 -20.50 5.13
C ASP A 278 -17.69 -20.94 5.95
N ARG A 279 -17.04 -20.03 6.68
CA ARG A 279 -15.89 -20.37 7.51
C ARG A 279 -16.34 -21.26 8.68
N LEU A 280 -15.72 -22.43 8.81
CA LEU A 280 -15.94 -23.32 9.95
C LEU A 280 -15.44 -22.67 11.26
N THR A 281 -16.32 -22.58 12.25
CA THR A 281 -16.05 -22.00 13.57
C THR A 281 -16.23 -22.99 14.72
N THR A 282 -16.81 -24.17 14.44
CA THR A 282 -17.07 -25.25 15.40
C THR A 282 -16.57 -26.59 14.84
N PRO A 283 -16.09 -27.52 15.70
CA PRO A 283 -15.78 -28.88 15.29
C PRO A 283 -17.02 -29.61 14.76
N LEU A 284 -16.84 -30.44 13.72
CA LEU A 284 -17.90 -31.24 13.12
C LEU A 284 -17.55 -32.72 13.15
N ILE A 285 -18.52 -33.59 13.49
CA ILE A 285 -18.40 -35.04 13.43
C ILE A 285 -19.37 -35.58 12.37
N LYS A 286 -18.89 -36.55 11.57
CA LYS A 286 -19.71 -37.21 10.55
C LYS A 286 -20.36 -38.48 11.11
N GLU A 287 -21.69 -38.53 11.12
CA GLU A 287 -22.51 -39.67 11.52
C GLU A 287 -23.59 -39.91 10.46
N ASP A 288 -23.80 -41.18 10.08
CA ASP A 288 -24.80 -41.58 9.06
C ASP A 288 -24.75 -40.75 7.76
N GLY A 289 -23.54 -40.39 7.34
CA GLY A 289 -23.30 -39.61 6.13
C GLY A 289 -23.45 -38.10 6.27
N ARG A 290 -23.86 -37.58 7.42
CA ARG A 290 -24.10 -36.14 7.66
C ARG A 290 -23.16 -35.59 8.73
N PHE A 291 -22.77 -34.32 8.59
CA PHE A 291 -22.01 -33.61 9.61
C PHE A 291 -22.95 -33.01 10.65
N ARG A 292 -22.61 -33.15 11.92
CA ARG A 292 -23.20 -32.41 13.04
C ARG A 292 -22.12 -31.66 13.81
N GLU A 293 -22.51 -30.57 14.46
CA GLU A 293 -21.63 -29.85 15.38
C GLU A 293 -21.30 -30.70 16.61
N ALA A 294 -20.10 -30.48 17.15
CA ALA A 294 -19.59 -31.16 18.32
C ALA A 294 -18.73 -30.24 19.17
N THR A 295 -18.57 -30.61 20.44
CA THR A 295 -17.61 -29.94 21.32
C THR A 295 -16.17 -30.36 20.99
N TRP A 296 -15.18 -29.55 21.39
CA TRP A 296 -13.78 -29.93 21.27
C TRP A 296 -13.44 -31.23 21.99
N ALA A 297 -13.96 -31.43 23.21
CA ALA A 297 -13.71 -32.64 23.99
C ALA A 297 -14.24 -33.89 23.25
N GLU A 298 -15.48 -33.83 22.78
CA GLU A 298 -16.09 -34.93 22.05
C GLU A 298 -15.35 -35.23 20.73
N ALA A 299 -15.05 -34.20 19.95
CA ALA A 299 -14.36 -34.37 18.66
C ALA A 299 -12.96 -34.98 18.83
N LEU A 300 -12.22 -34.55 19.86
CA LEU A 300 -10.90 -35.08 20.17
C LEU A 300 -10.97 -36.51 20.70
N ASP A 301 -11.91 -36.82 21.59
CA ASP A 301 -12.10 -38.18 22.14
C ASP A 301 -12.46 -39.19 21.05
N VAL A 302 -13.39 -38.83 20.17
CA VAL A 302 -13.77 -39.68 19.03
C VAL A 302 -12.57 -39.90 18.11
N THR A 303 -11.80 -38.85 17.83
CA THR A 303 -10.61 -38.93 16.97
C THR A 303 -9.53 -39.82 17.58
N ALA A 304 -9.17 -39.58 18.85
CA ALA A 304 -8.14 -40.32 19.57
C ALA A 304 -8.51 -41.81 19.71
N ARG A 305 -9.76 -42.10 20.09
CA ARG A 305 -10.25 -43.49 20.21
C ARG A 305 -10.18 -44.23 18.88
N LYS A 306 -10.63 -43.62 17.78
CA LYS A 306 -10.60 -44.27 16.46
C LYS A 306 -9.18 -44.47 15.95
N LEU A 307 -8.30 -43.46 16.10
CA LEU A 307 -6.88 -43.61 15.73
C LEU A 307 -6.18 -44.68 16.56
N GLY A 308 -6.44 -44.75 17.87
CA GLY A 308 -5.92 -45.79 18.76
C GLY A 308 -6.35 -47.19 18.35
N GLN A 309 -7.64 -47.39 18.08
CA GLN A 309 -8.18 -48.67 17.60
C GLN A 309 -7.55 -49.12 16.27
N ILE A 310 -7.32 -48.18 15.34
CA ILE A 310 -6.65 -48.48 14.07
C ILE A 310 -5.20 -48.87 14.31
N LYS A 311 -4.46 -48.11 15.13
CA LYS A 311 -3.07 -48.39 15.48
C LYS A 311 -2.89 -49.74 16.16
N GLU A 312 -3.76 -50.10 17.10
CA GLU A 312 -3.71 -51.40 17.79
C GLU A 312 -3.97 -52.57 16.84
N LYS A 313 -4.94 -52.42 15.92
CA LYS A 313 -5.36 -53.50 15.03
C LYS A 313 -4.46 -53.68 13.80
N HIS A 314 -3.92 -52.59 13.25
CA HIS A 314 -3.23 -52.57 11.95
C HIS A 314 -1.79 -52.05 12.02
N GLY A 315 -1.32 -51.63 13.20
CA GLY A 315 0.01 -51.06 13.40
C GLY A 315 0.06 -49.55 13.13
N PRO A 316 1.15 -48.87 13.54
CA PRO A 316 1.27 -47.41 13.39
C PRO A 316 1.39 -46.94 11.94
N ASP A 317 1.98 -47.76 11.05
CA ASP A 317 2.18 -47.41 9.64
C ASP A 317 0.90 -47.44 8.80
N SER A 318 -0.23 -47.91 9.36
CA SER A 318 -1.54 -47.78 8.69
C SER A 318 -2.15 -46.38 8.82
N ILE A 319 -1.49 -45.46 9.53
CA ILE A 319 -1.95 -44.07 9.75
C ILE A 319 -1.00 -43.14 9.02
N GLY A 320 -1.56 -42.18 8.26
CA GLY A 320 -0.82 -41.14 7.57
C GLY A 320 -1.24 -39.75 8.02
N GLY A 321 -0.28 -38.82 8.06
CA GLY A 321 -0.52 -37.40 8.34
C GLY A 321 -0.25 -36.54 7.10
N LEU A 322 -1.18 -35.65 6.76
CA LEU A 322 -0.96 -34.62 5.75
C LEU A 322 -1.02 -33.25 6.42
N SER A 323 0.10 -32.54 6.44
CA SER A 323 0.18 -31.17 6.95
C SER A 323 0.08 -30.13 5.83
N SER A 324 0.19 -28.84 6.17
CA SER A 324 -0.10 -27.74 5.25
C SER A 324 1.06 -26.76 5.14
N ALA A 325 1.48 -26.46 3.91
CA ALA A 325 2.42 -25.37 3.62
C ALA A 325 1.83 -23.97 3.89
N ARG A 326 0.52 -23.87 4.19
CA ARG A 326 -0.14 -22.62 4.62
C ARG A 326 -0.08 -22.42 6.14
N CYS A 327 0.22 -23.47 6.89
CA CYS A 327 0.42 -23.42 8.33
C CYS A 327 1.82 -22.94 8.67
N THR A 328 2.00 -22.56 9.92
CA THR A 328 3.30 -22.14 10.45
C THR A 328 4.27 -23.31 10.57
N ASN A 329 5.57 -23.01 10.67
CA ASN A 329 6.60 -24.03 10.85
C ASN A 329 6.45 -24.74 12.21
N GLU A 330 5.95 -24.03 13.21
CA GLU A 330 5.63 -24.52 14.54
C GLU A 330 4.50 -25.56 14.48
N GLU A 331 3.42 -25.30 13.75
CA GLU A 331 2.32 -26.25 13.54
C GLU A 331 2.79 -27.47 12.75
N ASN A 332 3.58 -27.27 11.68
CA ASN A 332 4.17 -28.37 10.93
C ASN A 332 5.12 -29.22 11.79
N TYR A 333 5.88 -28.59 12.68
CA TYR A 333 6.72 -29.28 13.66
C TYR A 333 5.90 -30.10 14.66
N LEU A 334 4.78 -29.55 15.16
CA LEU A 334 3.87 -30.28 16.04
C LEU A 334 3.24 -31.48 15.32
N MET A 335 2.83 -31.31 14.06
CA MET A 335 2.24 -32.40 13.26
C MET A 335 3.25 -33.53 13.04
N GLN A 336 4.49 -33.23 12.64
CA GLN A 336 5.51 -34.27 12.47
C GLN A 336 5.89 -34.94 13.78
N LYS A 337 5.91 -34.18 14.89
CA LYS A 337 6.18 -34.73 16.22
C LYS A 337 5.05 -35.67 16.66
N PHE A 338 3.80 -35.29 16.42
CA PHE A 338 2.65 -36.16 16.69
C PHE A 338 2.74 -37.48 15.91
N MET A 339 3.00 -37.43 14.61
CA MET A 339 3.11 -38.64 13.78
C MET A 339 4.28 -39.53 14.21
N ARG A 340 5.46 -38.95 14.45
CA ARG A 340 6.66 -39.75 14.78
C ARG A 340 6.70 -40.23 16.22
N ALA A 341 6.36 -39.38 17.19
CA ALA A 341 6.51 -39.69 18.61
C ALA A 341 5.25 -40.31 19.23
N VAL A 342 4.05 -39.90 18.81
CA VAL A 342 2.79 -40.37 19.41
C VAL A 342 2.22 -41.54 18.60
N ILE A 343 2.07 -41.38 17.29
CA ILE A 343 1.60 -42.46 16.42
C ILE A 343 2.69 -43.52 16.25
N GLY A 344 3.95 -43.12 16.04
CA GLY A 344 5.07 -44.05 15.87
C GLY A 344 5.32 -44.44 14.42
N THR A 345 5.02 -43.55 13.47
CA THR A 345 5.23 -43.76 12.03
C THR A 345 5.97 -42.58 11.40
N ASN A 346 6.62 -42.85 10.27
CA ASN A 346 7.21 -41.82 9.42
C ASN A 346 6.30 -41.42 8.24
N ASN A 347 5.08 -41.96 8.18
CA ASN A 347 4.09 -41.64 7.15
C ASN A 347 3.49 -40.25 7.38
N ILE A 348 4.27 -39.22 7.07
CA ILE A 348 3.84 -37.82 7.07
C ILE A 348 4.32 -37.14 5.80
N ASP A 349 3.44 -36.32 5.22
CA ASP A 349 3.75 -35.49 4.07
C ASP A 349 3.05 -34.14 4.20
N HIS A 350 3.31 -33.22 3.26
CA HIS A 350 2.58 -31.96 3.15
C HIS A 350 2.42 -31.56 1.68
N CYS A 351 1.56 -30.58 1.42
CA CYS A 351 1.46 -30.02 0.06
C CYS A 351 2.78 -29.35 -0.36
N ALA A 352 3.43 -29.87 -1.41
CA ALA A 352 4.66 -29.30 -1.97
C ALA A 352 4.40 -28.13 -2.96
N ARG A 353 3.14 -27.87 -3.32
CA ARG A 353 2.72 -26.80 -4.24
C ARG A 353 1.53 -26.04 -3.66
N LEU A 354 1.59 -24.71 -3.76
CA LEU A 354 0.53 -23.76 -3.40
C LEU A 354 0.08 -22.96 -4.62
#